data_AF-A0A7K3WED9-F1
#
_entry.id   AF-A0A7K3WED9-F1
#
_cell.length_a   1.000
_cell.length_b   1.000
_cell.length_c   1.000
_cell.angle_alpha   90.00
_cell.angle_beta   90.00
_cell.angle_gamma   90.00
#
_symmetry.space_group_name_H-M   'P 1'
#
loop_
_entity.id
_entity.type
_entity.pdbx_description
1 polymer ?
#
loop_
_entity_poly.entity_id
_entity_poly.type
_entity_poly.pdbx_seq_one_letter_code
_entity_poly.pdbx_strand_id
1 'polypeptide(L)' 'MSVSMTIRDVPDETRDELAARAARAGQSLQEYVRGQLTALAARPSPDAFWARVDEQVRAAGTSLPAADIVAARDADRR' A
#
# COMPACT_ATOMS: atom_id res chain seq x y z
N MET A 1 -8.77 -15.95 14.05
CA MET A 1 -10.23 -15.97 13.84
C MET A 1 -10.51 -15.33 12.50
N SER A 2 -11.38 -15.92 11.68
CA SER A 2 -11.85 -15.28 10.44
C SER A 2 -12.96 -14.29 10.77
N VAL A 3 -12.86 -13.07 10.22
CA VAL A 3 -13.93 -12.06 10.28
C VAL A 3 -14.63 -12.05 8.94
N SER A 4 -15.96 -12.19 8.93
CA SER A 4 -16.77 -12.05 7.72
C SER A 4 -17.09 -10.58 7.46
N MET A 5 -17.13 -10.20 6.19
CA MET A 5 -17.46 -8.84 5.76
C MET A 5 -18.44 -8.90 4.60
N THR A 6 -19.51 -8.12 4.69
CA THR A 6 -20.52 -7.99 3.64
C THR A 6 -20.51 -6.55 3.12
N ILE A 7 -20.28 -6.39 1.82
CA ILE A 7 -20.37 -5.09 1.14
C ILE A 7 -21.77 -5.00 0.52
N ARG A 8 -22.55 -4.01 0.95
CA ARG A 8 -23.91 -3.79 0.47
C ARG A 8 -23.90 -2.87 -0.75
N ASP A 9 -24.97 -2.96 -1.53
CA ASP A 9 -25.26 -2.03 -2.64
C ASP A 9 -24.13 -1.96 -3.68
N VAL A 10 -23.44 -3.07 -3.91
CA VAL A 10 -22.46 -3.20 -5.00
C VAL A 10 -23.24 -3.32 -6.31
N PRO A 11 -23.05 -2.42 -7.28
CA PRO A 11 -23.71 -2.52 -8.57
C PRO A 11 -23.37 -3.84 -9.27
N ASP A 12 -24.35 -4.44 -9.93
CA ASP A 12 -24.20 -5.76 -10.57
C ASP A 12 -23.05 -5.76 -11.58
N GLU A 13 -22.88 -4.68 -12.34
CA GLU A 13 -21.78 -4.53 -13.30
C GLU A 13 -20.40 -4.55 -12.64
N THR A 14 -20.30 -4.01 -11.42
CA THR A 14 -19.05 -4.01 -10.66
C THR A 14 -18.75 -5.41 -10.13
N ARG A 15 -19.78 -6.10 -9.60
CA ARG A 15 -19.64 -7.49 -9.16
C ARG A 15 -19.18 -8.38 -10.31
N ASP A 16 -19.79 -8.24 -11.49
CA ASP A 16 -19.54 -9.10 -12.64
C ASP A 16 -18.14 -8.88 -13.21
N GLU A 17 -17.68 -7.64 -13.29
CA GLU A 17 -16.31 -7.34 -13.69
C GLU A 17 -15.28 -7.90 -12.69
N LEU A 18 -15.55 -7.80 -11.38
CA LEU A 18 -14.70 -8.40 -10.36
C LEU A 18 -14.68 -9.93 -10.45
N ALA A 19 -15.81 -10.56 -10.72
CA ALA A 19 -15.91 -12.00 -10.92
C ALA A 19 -15.15 -12.44 -12.17
N ALA A 20 -15.24 -11.70 -13.28
CA ALA A 20 -14.48 -11.97 -14.49
C ALA A 20 -12.97 -11.82 -14.27
N ARG A 21 -12.52 -10.84 -13.47
CA ARG A 21 -11.10 -10.71 -13.07
C ARG A 21 -10.64 -11.87 -12.19
N ALA A 22 -11.46 -12.26 -11.22
CA ALA A 22 -11.17 -13.40 -10.35
C ALA A 22 -11.03 -14.70 -11.15
N ALA A 23 -11.95 -14.95 -12.08
CA ALA A 23 -11.91 -16.11 -12.97
C ALA A 23 -10.63 -16.12 -13.84
N ARG A 24 -10.24 -14.97 -14.41
CA ARG A 24 -8.97 -14.83 -15.16
C ARG A 24 -7.74 -15.09 -14.28
N ALA A 25 -7.80 -14.78 -13.00
CA ALA A 25 -6.74 -15.03 -12.03
C ALA A 25 -6.77 -16.48 -11.46
N GLY A 26 -7.76 -17.29 -11.82
CA GLY A 26 -7.94 -18.64 -11.26
C GLY A 26 -8.34 -18.63 -9.78
N GLN A 27 -9.00 -17.57 -9.32
CA GLN A 27 -9.39 -17.37 -7.92
C GLN A 27 -10.91 -17.31 -7.77
N SER A 28 -11.44 -17.66 -6.60
CA SER A 28 -12.82 -17.30 -6.27
C SER A 28 -12.97 -15.77 -6.14
N LEU A 29 -14.19 -15.25 -6.35
CA LEU A 29 -14.47 -13.82 -6.19
C LEU A 29 -14.07 -13.32 -4.79
N GLN A 30 -14.37 -14.10 -3.74
CA GLN A 30 -14.04 -13.74 -2.36
C GLN A 30 -12.52 -13.66 -2.14
N GLU A 31 -11.74 -14.61 -2.66
CA GLU A 31 -10.28 -14.60 -2.54
C GLU A 31 -9.65 -13.41 -3.27
N TYR A 32 -10.14 -13.14 -4.49
CA TYR A 32 -9.68 -12.02 -5.30
C TYR A 32 -9.94 -10.69 -4.59
N VAL A 33 -11.20 -10.46 -4.15
CA VAL A 33 -11.56 -9.23 -3.44
C VAL A 33 -10.81 -9.08 -2.12
N ARG A 34 -10.64 -10.17 -1.34
CA ARG A 34 -9.81 -10.15 -0.13
C ARG A 34 -8.39 -9.69 -0.46
N GLY A 35 -7.76 -10.26 -1.49
CA GLY A 35 -6.41 -9.89 -1.91
C GLY A 35 -6.30 -8.40 -2.25
N GLN A 36 -7.28 -7.87 -2.98
CA GLN A 36 -7.33 -6.45 -3.33
C GLN A 36 -7.48 -5.55 -2.10
N LEU A 37 -8.33 -5.92 -1.14
CA LEU A 37 -8.50 -5.17 0.11
C LEU A 37 -7.24 -5.21 0.98
N THR A 38 -6.55 -6.35 1.05
CA THR A 38 -5.26 -6.46 1.74
C THR A 38 -4.20 -5.58 1.08
N ALA A 39 -4.12 -5.58 -0.26
CA ALA A 39 -3.20 -4.73 -0.99
C ALA A 39 -3.51 -3.23 -0.79
N LEU A 40 -4.80 -2.87 -0.73
CA LEU A 40 -5.24 -1.52 -0.43
C LEU A 40 -4.83 -1.09 0.98
N ALA A 41 -5.05 -1.94 1.98
CA ALA A 41 -4.67 -1.66 3.37
C ALA A 41 -3.14 -1.61 3.58
N ALA A 42 -2.38 -2.38 2.79
CA ALA A 42 -0.92 -2.38 2.84
C ALA A 42 -0.29 -1.07 2.33
N ARG A 43 -1.03 -0.26 1.55
CA ARG A 43 -0.58 1.06 1.11
C ARG A 43 -1.07 2.13 2.08
N PRO A 44 -0.21 2.67 2.97
CA PRO A 44 -0.60 3.82 3.78
C PRO A 44 -0.96 4.99 2.87
N SER A 45 -1.96 5.79 3.28
CA SER A 45 -2.19 7.08 2.62
C SER A 45 -0.91 7.91 2.67
N PRO A 46 -0.68 8.83 1.70
CA PRO A 46 0.48 9.71 1.73
C PRO A 46 0.65 10.41 3.08
N ASP A 47 -0.45 10.85 3.70
CA ASP A 47 -0.43 11.50 5.01
C ASP A 47 0.00 10.54 6.13
N ALA A 48 -0.52 9.31 6.15
CA ALA A 48 -0.12 8.30 7.13
C ALA A 48 1.33 7.83 6.93
N PHE A 49 1.81 7.84 5.68
CA PHE A 49 3.19 7.58 5.36
C PHE A 49 4.10 8.68 5.90
N TRP A 50 3.80 9.95 5.62
CA TRP A 50 4.60 11.08 6.11
C TRP A 50 4.58 11.17 7.63
N ALA A 51 3.46 10.92 8.28
CA ALA A 51 3.40 10.83 9.75
C ALA A 51 4.36 9.76 10.30
N ARG A 52 4.44 8.59 9.66
CA ARG A 52 5.42 7.55 10.04
C ARG A 52 6.86 7.95 9.76
N VAL A 53 7.13 8.61 8.63
CA VAL A 53 8.49 9.10 8.31
C VAL A 53 8.93 10.11 9.35
N ASP A 54 8.07 11.07 9.70
CA ASP A 54 8.34 12.07 10.74
C ASP A 54 8.64 11.42 12.09
N GLU A 55 7.85 10.43 12.49
CA GLU A 55 8.06 9.69 13.74
C GLU A 55 9.42 8.94 13.72
N GLN A 56 9.74 8.27 12.61
CA GLN A 56 11.02 7.56 12.47
C GLN A 56 12.22 8.50 12.46
N VAL A 57 12.13 9.65 11.77
CA VAL A 57 13.19 10.66 11.74
C VAL A 57 13.45 11.22 13.14
N ARG A 58 12.39 11.49 13.91
CA ARG A 58 12.53 11.94 15.31
C ARG A 58 13.15 10.84 16.19
N ALA A 59 12.73 9.59 16.03
CA ALA A 59 13.23 8.46 16.81
C ALA A 59 14.70 8.11 16.51
N ALA A 60 15.15 8.28 15.26
CA ALA A 60 16.51 7.98 14.85
C ALA A 60 17.56 8.88 15.52
N GLY A 61 17.17 10.07 16.00
CA GLY A 61 18.04 10.99 16.77
C GLY A 61 19.28 11.47 16.01
N THR A 62 19.38 11.16 14.72
CA THR A 62 20.51 11.48 13.84
C THR A 62 20.00 12.36 12.71
N SER A 63 20.80 13.35 12.34
CA SER A 63 20.47 14.25 11.24
C SER A 63 21.68 14.35 10.32
N LEU A 64 21.43 14.16 9.04
CA LEU A 64 22.41 14.34 7.97
C LEU A 64 22.02 15.59 7.19
N PRO A 65 22.87 16.62 7.15
CA PRO A 65 22.64 17.80 6.31
C PRO A 65 22.45 17.40 4.85
N ALA A 66 21.52 18.06 4.17
CA ALA A 66 21.28 17.80 2.74
C ALA A 66 22.55 17.97 1.90
N ALA A 67 23.44 18.89 2.27
CA ALA A 67 24.72 19.11 1.59
C ALA A 67 25.62 17.85 1.63
N ASP A 68 25.67 17.15 2.77
CA ASP A 68 26.50 15.96 2.93
C ASP A 68 25.93 14.77 2.16
N ILE A 69 24.60 14.66 2.09
CA ILE A 69 23.90 13.65 1.29
C ILE A 69 24.21 13.85 -0.21
N VAL A 70 24.14 15.09 -0.69
CA VAL A 70 24.45 15.42 -2.09
C VAL A 70 25.92 15.17 -2.40
N ALA A 71 26.83 15.57 -1.50
CA ALA A 71 28.25 15.33 -1.65
C ALA A 71 28.59 13.83 -1.71
N ALA A 72 28.02 13.01 -0.82
CA ALA A 72 28.21 11.56 -0.82
C ALA A 72 27.70 10.91 -2.11
N ARG A 73 26.51 11.32 -2.59
CA ARG A 73 25.93 10.84 -3.85
C ARG A 73 26.80 11.19 -5.05
N ASP A 74 27.33 12.41 -5.09
CA ASP A 74 28.15 12.87 -6.22
C ASP A 74 29.56 12.27 -6.20
N ALA A 75 30.06 11.86 -5.03
CA ALA A 75 31.30 11.10 -4.90
C ALA A 75 31.21 9.67 -5.47
N ASP A 76 30.05 9.01 -5.33
CA ASP A 76 29.80 7.66 -5.87
C ASP A 76 29.70 7.61 -7.40
N ARG A 77 29.43 8.76 -8.05
CA ARG A 77 29.32 8.87 -9.51
C ARG A 77 30.63 9.20 -10.23
N ARG A 78 31.74 9.37 -9.51
CA ARG A 78 33.07 9.66 -10.09
C ARG A 78 33.93 8.41 -10.14
#